data_AF-A0A7X7AM42-F1
#
_entry.id   AF-A0A7X7AM42-F1
#
_cell.length_a   1.000
_cell.length_b   1.000
_cell.length_c   1.000
_cell.angle_alpha   90.00
_cell.angle_beta   90.00
_cell.angle_gamma   90.00
#
_symmetry.space_group_name_H-M   'P 1'
#
loop_
_entity.id
_entity.type
_entity.pdbx_description
1 polymer ?
#
loop_
_entity_poly.entity_id
_entity_poly.type
_entity_poly.pdbx_seq_one_letter_code
_entity_poly.pdbx_strand_id
1 'polypeptide(L)'
;MSESSKPHSLPSPHRPLRNMLALVLLSMATGCCFALGLWQLERAAERDALHQAIEHGRQQAPLTLSAFSAAADFLPWRPATAQGRWSPEHTVLLQNRNLHGQPGYWVATPLLLTPPAPPANRHDAVSAGSAEPDAIGHGDGAPDFLGRGPAVSEAAVLVLRGWLPRDMQAGGAAPDIPAEHGIMRVSGELHSHVPRIFELWEWAGGESSHLPDALPQTGSNIPQVQNLDLAAYARATGLNLLP
;
A
#
# COMPACT_ATOMS: atom_id res chain seq x y z
N MET A 1 42.47 -22.16 -90.68
CA MET A 1 41.54 -22.97 -89.88
C MET A 1 41.50 -22.37 -88.49
N SER A 2 40.29 -22.22 -87.96
CA SER A 2 39.91 -21.62 -86.68
C SER A 2 40.75 -22.04 -85.47
N GLU A 3 40.75 -21.19 -84.44
CA GLU A 3 40.50 -21.47 -83.01
C GLU A 3 41.32 -20.51 -82.16
N SER A 4 40.88 -20.00 -81.01
CA SER A 4 39.58 -19.94 -80.34
C SER A 4 39.85 -19.07 -79.11
N SER A 5 38.95 -18.13 -78.82
CA SER A 5 38.98 -17.28 -77.62
C SER A 5 38.99 -18.11 -76.34
N LYS A 6 39.75 -17.68 -75.33
CA LYS A 6 39.44 -18.00 -73.92
C LYS A 6 39.46 -16.72 -73.07
N PRO A 7 38.34 -16.33 -72.46
CA PRO A 7 38.28 -15.20 -71.55
C PRO A 7 38.87 -15.59 -70.19
N HIS A 8 39.70 -14.72 -69.63
CA HIS A 8 40.24 -14.85 -68.28
C HIS A 8 39.22 -14.31 -67.27
N SER A 9 38.59 -15.20 -66.51
CA SER A 9 37.57 -14.88 -65.50
C SER A 9 38.20 -14.23 -64.27
N LEU A 10 37.69 -13.07 -63.84
CA LEU A 10 38.11 -12.41 -62.59
C LEU A 10 37.54 -13.14 -61.35
N PRO A 11 38.32 -13.31 -60.27
CA PRO A 11 37.87 -13.95 -59.04
C PRO A 11 36.91 -13.05 -58.25
N SER A 12 35.79 -13.59 -57.76
CA SER A 12 34.80 -12.86 -56.96
C SER A 12 35.11 -12.95 -55.45
N PRO A 13 35.37 -11.83 -54.74
CA PRO A 13 35.73 -11.83 -53.32
C PRO A 13 34.52 -11.49 -52.43
N HIS A 14 33.65 -12.45 -52.12
CA HIS A 14 32.50 -12.22 -51.21
C HIS A 14 32.34 -13.25 -50.08
N ARG A 15 33.27 -14.21 -49.92
CA ARG A 15 33.20 -15.26 -48.88
C ARG A 15 33.70 -14.84 -47.47
N PRO A 16 34.79 -14.06 -47.29
CA PRO A 16 35.29 -13.77 -45.94
C PRO A 16 34.41 -12.76 -45.19
N LEU A 17 33.84 -11.77 -45.87
CA LEU A 17 32.94 -10.77 -45.26
C LEU A 17 31.66 -11.42 -44.71
N ARG A 18 31.06 -12.36 -45.45
CA ARG A 18 29.86 -13.09 -45.01
C ARG A 18 30.15 -13.98 -43.80
N ASN A 19 31.30 -14.64 -43.76
CA ASN A 19 31.71 -15.47 -42.63
C ASN A 19 32.03 -14.62 -41.39
N MET A 20 32.70 -13.48 -41.57
CA MET A 20 32.94 -12.52 -40.49
C MET A 20 31.63 -11.98 -39.92
N LEU A 21 30.69 -11.59 -40.79
CA LEU A 21 29.36 -11.14 -40.38
C LEU A 21 28.61 -12.22 -39.60
N ALA A 22 28.65 -13.48 -40.07
CA ALA A 22 28.02 -14.60 -39.38
C ALA A 22 28.61 -14.84 -37.98
N LEU A 23 29.94 -14.73 -37.83
CA LEU A 23 30.61 -14.87 -36.52
C LEU A 23 30.25 -13.73 -35.56
N VAL A 24 30.20 -12.49 -36.05
CA VAL A 24 29.77 -11.34 -35.25
C VAL A 24 28.33 -11.52 -34.78
N LEU A 25 27.41 -11.87 -35.69
CA LEU A 25 26.01 -12.12 -35.33
C LEU A 25 25.87 -13.27 -34.33
N LEU A 26 26.61 -14.36 -34.51
CA LEU A 26 26.63 -15.47 -33.56
C LEU A 26 27.12 -15.03 -32.19
N SER A 27 28.23 -14.29 -32.13
CA SER A 27 28.77 -13.78 -30.85
C SER A 27 27.79 -12.84 -30.14
N MET A 28 27.12 -11.97 -30.89
CA MET A 28 26.10 -11.06 -30.35
C MET A 28 24.87 -11.82 -29.85
N ALA A 29 24.41 -12.83 -30.60
CA ALA A 29 23.32 -13.70 -30.18
C ALA A 29 23.68 -14.46 -28.89
N THR A 30 24.88 -15.05 -28.82
CA THR A 30 25.36 -15.73 -27.61
C THR A 30 25.45 -14.79 -26.42
N GLY A 31 26.01 -13.59 -26.60
CA GLY A 31 26.09 -12.57 -25.56
C GLY A 31 24.70 -12.14 -25.06
N CYS A 32 23.76 -11.93 -25.98
CA CYS A 32 22.36 -11.61 -25.67
C CYS A 32 21.68 -12.74 -24.89
N CYS A 33 21.80 -14.00 -25.33
CA CYS A 33 21.26 -15.15 -24.62
C CYS A 33 21.83 -15.30 -23.20
N PHE A 34 23.14 -15.05 -23.03
CA PHE A 34 23.77 -15.09 -21.72
C PHE A 34 23.26 -13.97 -20.80
N ALA A 35 23.19 -12.73 -21.31
CA ALA A 35 22.64 -11.60 -20.57
C ALA A 35 21.17 -11.82 -20.15
N LEU A 36 20.35 -12.36 -21.07
CA LEU A 36 18.97 -12.75 -20.76
C LEU A 36 18.91 -13.88 -19.73
N GLY A 37 19.82 -14.86 -19.80
CA GLY A 37 19.93 -15.92 -18.80
C GLY A 37 20.21 -15.38 -17.40
N LEU A 38 21.13 -14.43 -17.27
CA LEU A 38 21.42 -13.75 -16.00
C LEU A 38 20.21 -12.96 -15.50
N TRP A 39 19.54 -12.20 -16.37
CA TRP A 39 18.33 -11.45 -16.01
C TRP A 39 17.20 -12.37 -15.53
N GLN A 40 17.00 -13.53 -16.18
CA GLN A 40 16.02 -14.52 -15.74
C GLN A 40 16.33 -15.07 -14.34
N LEU A 41 17.61 -15.29 -14.02
CA LEU A 41 18.03 -15.73 -12.68
C LEU A 41 17.81 -14.63 -11.63
N GLU A 42 18.14 -13.39 -11.94
CA GLU A 42 17.88 -12.24 -11.06
C GLU A 42 16.38 -12.09 -10.79
N ARG A 43 15.55 -12.16 -11.84
CA ARG A 43 14.10 -12.05 -11.71
C ARG A 43 13.48 -13.22 -10.94
N ALA A 44 14.04 -14.43 -11.09
CA ALA A 44 13.63 -15.58 -10.30
C ALA A 44 13.97 -15.39 -8.82
N ALA A 45 15.19 -14.91 -8.50
CA ALA A 45 15.60 -14.62 -7.13
C ALA A 45 14.75 -13.51 -6.48
N GLU A 46 14.39 -12.46 -7.22
CA GLU A 46 13.50 -11.40 -6.75
C GLU A 46 12.10 -11.94 -6.40
N ARG A 47 11.55 -12.79 -7.28
CA ARG A 47 10.28 -13.47 -7.02
C ARG A 47 10.39 -14.33 -5.76
N ASP A 48 11.45 -15.13 -5.63
CA ASP A 48 11.63 -16.01 -4.47
C ASP A 48 11.79 -15.22 -3.16
N ALA A 49 12.51 -14.10 -3.19
CA ALA A 49 12.65 -13.19 -2.04
C ALA A 49 11.29 -12.58 -1.62
N LEU A 50 10.46 -12.18 -2.58
CA LEU A 50 9.10 -11.71 -2.30
C LEU A 50 8.23 -12.81 -1.67
N HIS A 51 8.27 -14.02 -2.22
CA HIS A 51 7.56 -15.17 -1.65
C HIS A 51 8.01 -15.47 -0.22
N GLN A 52 9.31 -15.44 0.06
CA GLN A 52 9.85 -15.63 1.41
C GLN A 52 9.41 -14.52 2.37
N ALA A 53 9.36 -13.26 1.94
CA ALA A 53 8.90 -12.15 2.77
C ALA A 53 7.42 -12.30 3.16
N ILE A 54 6.57 -12.71 2.21
CA ILE A 54 5.15 -13.00 2.45
C ILE A 54 5.00 -14.12 3.49
N GLU A 55 5.71 -15.23 3.27
CA GLU A 55 5.62 -16.40 4.14
C GLU A 55 6.16 -16.10 5.54
N HIS A 56 7.29 -15.39 5.63
CA HIS A 56 7.87 -14.95 6.89
C HIS A 56 6.89 -14.09 7.70
N GLY A 57 6.19 -13.15 7.06
CA GLY A 57 5.16 -12.33 7.70
C GLY A 57 4.00 -13.18 8.23
N ARG A 58 3.45 -14.07 7.38
CA ARG A 58 2.31 -14.93 7.74
C ARG A 58 2.59 -15.91 8.87
N GLN A 59 3.84 -16.35 9.00
CA GLN A 59 4.27 -17.27 10.06
C GLN A 59 4.49 -16.57 11.42
N GLN A 60 4.50 -15.24 11.48
CA GLN A 60 4.63 -14.53 12.75
C GLN A 60 3.40 -14.72 13.63
N ALA A 61 3.60 -14.66 14.95
CA ALA A 61 2.51 -14.68 15.92
C ALA A 61 1.56 -13.47 15.67
N PRO A 62 0.23 -13.68 15.71
CA PRO A 62 -0.73 -12.60 15.47
C PRO A 62 -0.49 -11.38 16.38
N LEU A 63 -0.48 -10.19 15.79
CA LEU A 63 -0.31 -8.93 16.53
C LEU A 63 -1.66 -8.42 17.03
N THR A 64 -1.76 -8.00 18.30
CA THR A 64 -2.89 -7.21 18.78
C THR A 64 -2.53 -5.73 18.70
N LEU A 65 -3.20 -5.02 17.79
CA LEU A 65 -2.98 -3.59 17.56
C LEU A 65 -3.56 -2.77 18.71
N SER A 66 -2.76 -1.82 19.18
CA SER A 66 -3.14 -0.81 20.17
C SER A 66 -2.51 0.53 19.80
N ALA A 67 -2.98 1.61 20.41
CA ALA A 67 -2.41 2.95 20.22
C ALA A 67 -0.91 3.05 20.54
N PHE A 68 -0.37 2.07 21.26
CA PHE A 68 1.03 2.02 21.72
C PHE A 68 1.85 0.90 21.07
N SER A 69 1.33 0.24 20.02
CA SER A 69 2.07 -0.78 19.28
C SER A 69 3.35 -0.19 18.69
N ALA A 70 4.48 -0.90 18.84
CA ALA A 70 5.77 -0.40 18.36
C ALA A 70 5.85 -0.49 16.83
N ALA A 71 6.47 0.50 16.19
CA ALA A 71 6.62 0.53 14.72
C ALA A 71 7.32 -0.73 14.16
N ALA A 72 8.21 -1.36 14.94
CA ALA A 72 8.90 -2.59 14.56
C ALA A 72 7.98 -3.82 14.48
N ASP A 73 6.81 -3.80 15.11
CA ASP A 73 5.86 -4.91 15.09
C ASP A 73 5.05 -5.00 13.79
N PHE A 74 5.00 -3.91 13.02
CA PHE A 74 4.26 -3.77 11.76
C PHE A 74 5.01 -4.44 10.61
N LEU A 75 4.97 -5.77 10.61
CA LEU A 75 5.53 -6.60 9.55
C LEU A 75 4.47 -6.84 8.46
N PRO A 76 4.79 -6.60 7.18
CA PRO A 76 3.89 -6.94 6.07
C PRO A 76 3.50 -8.42 6.09
N TRP A 77 2.27 -8.72 5.69
CA TRP A 77 1.66 -10.06 5.67
C TRP A 77 1.48 -10.73 7.05
N ARG A 78 1.80 -10.04 8.15
CA ARG A 78 1.58 -10.56 9.52
C ARG A 78 0.08 -10.53 9.88
N PRO A 79 -0.47 -11.61 10.47
CA PRO A 79 -1.83 -11.58 10.98
C PRO A 79 -1.95 -10.56 12.11
N ALA A 80 -3.03 -9.78 12.10
CA ALA A 80 -3.29 -8.79 13.14
C ALA A 80 -4.77 -8.74 13.54
N THR A 81 -4.99 -8.35 14.79
CA THR A 81 -6.31 -8.11 15.37
C THR A 81 -6.34 -6.72 15.97
N ALA A 82 -7.45 -6.01 15.80
CA ALA A 82 -7.64 -4.69 16.38
C ALA A 82 -9.04 -4.58 17.00
N GLN A 83 -9.16 -3.76 18.04
CA GLN A 83 -10.44 -3.45 18.66
C GLN A 83 -10.63 -1.94 18.70
N GLY A 84 -11.79 -1.49 18.24
CA GLY A 84 -12.00 -0.07 18.02
C GLY A 84 -13.41 0.27 17.56
N ARG A 85 -13.63 1.56 17.31
CA ARG A 85 -14.88 2.06 16.74
C ARG A 85 -14.62 2.47 15.30
N TRP A 86 -15.51 2.09 14.40
CA TRP A 86 -15.45 2.59 13.02
C TRP A 86 -15.67 4.10 12.98
N SER A 87 -14.93 4.78 12.11
CA SER A 87 -15.13 6.19 11.82
C SER A 87 -15.63 6.32 10.36
N PRO A 88 -16.94 6.10 10.13
CA PRO A 88 -17.54 6.08 8.80
C PRO A 88 -17.39 7.43 8.06
N GLU A 89 -17.35 8.53 8.80
CA GLU A 89 -17.15 9.89 8.29
C GLU A 89 -15.83 10.10 7.53
N HIS A 90 -14.82 9.27 7.82
CA HIS A 90 -13.51 9.32 7.13
C HIS A 90 -13.38 8.22 6.06
N THR A 91 -14.46 7.54 5.69
CA THR A 91 -14.40 6.45 4.69
C THR A 91 -14.00 6.98 3.31
N VAL A 92 -13.18 6.21 2.60
CA VAL A 92 -12.79 6.46 1.21
C VAL A 92 -13.02 5.19 0.38
N LEU A 93 -13.53 5.37 -0.83
CA LEU A 93 -13.74 4.29 -1.78
C LEU A 93 -12.58 4.20 -2.78
N LEU A 94 -11.92 3.05 -2.83
CA LEU A 94 -10.88 2.78 -3.80
C LEU A 94 -11.51 2.27 -5.09
N GLN A 95 -11.44 3.07 -6.15
CA GLN A 95 -12.06 2.77 -7.44
C GLN A 95 -11.30 1.71 -8.25
N ASN A 96 -11.92 1.23 -9.32
CA ASN A 96 -11.30 0.33 -10.30
C ASN A 96 -10.77 -0.99 -9.69
N ARG A 97 -11.40 -1.46 -8.62
CA ARG A 97 -11.08 -2.75 -8.01
C ARG A 97 -11.98 -3.80 -8.65
N ASN A 98 -11.44 -4.58 -9.58
CA ASN A 98 -12.19 -5.65 -10.23
C ASN A 98 -12.11 -6.93 -9.40
N LEU A 99 -13.26 -7.52 -9.07
CA LEU A 99 -13.36 -8.81 -8.39
C LEU A 99 -14.22 -9.76 -9.23
N HIS A 100 -13.68 -10.93 -9.59
CA HIS A 100 -14.35 -11.92 -10.44
C HIS A 100 -14.94 -11.36 -11.74
N GLY A 101 -14.24 -10.39 -12.36
CA GLY A 101 -14.67 -9.75 -13.61
C GLY A 101 -15.71 -8.63 -13.46
N GLN A 102 -16.17 -8.36 -12.24
CA GLN A 102 -17.08 -7.25 -11.95
C GLN A 102 -16.30 -6.03 -11.43
N PRO A 103 -16.56 -4.81 -11.93
CA PRO A 103 -15.96 -3.60 -11.39
C PRO A 103 -16.63 -3.22 -10.07
N GLY A 104 -15.83 -2.69 -9.16
CA GLY A 104 -16.31 -2.25 -7.86
C GLY A 104 -15.32 -1.40 -7.11
N TYR A 105 -15.59 -1.26 -5.82
CA TYR A 105 -14.84 -0.45 -4.89
C TYR A 105 -14.29 -1.32 -3.76
N TRP A 106 -13.08 -1.02 -3.30
CA TRP A 106 -12.72 -1.42 -1.94
C TRP A 106 -13.08 -0.31 -0.97
N VAL A 107 -13.67 -0.69 0.16
CA VAL A 107 -14.07 0.23 1.21
C VAL A 107 -12.94 0.37 2.21
N ALA A 108 -12.31 1.54 2.24
CA ALA A 108 -11.27 1.88 3.21
C ALA A 108 -11.89 2.74 4.32
N THR A 109 -12.03 2.18 5.52
CA THR A 109 -12.60 2.87 6.68
C THR A 109 -11.60 2.81 7.84
N PRO A 110 -11.31 3.93 8.50
CA PRO A 110 -10.43 3.92 9.66
C PRO A 110 -11.15 3.34 10.87
N LEU A 111 -10.44 2.50 11.60
CA LEU A 111 -10.84 1.98 12.90
C LEU A 111 -10.08 2.74 13.98
N LEU A 112 -10.81 3.54 14.76
CA LEU A 112 -10.28 4.27 15.91
C LEU A 112 -10.00 3.25 17.02
N LEU A 113 -8.74 3.10 17.40
CA LEU A 113 -8.32 2.07 18.34
C LEU A 113 -8.80 2.40 19.75
N THR A 114 -9.34 1.38 20.42
CA THR A 114 -9.69 1.54 21.84
C THR A 114 -8.38 1.63 22.63
N PRO A 115 -8.21 2.65 23.48
CA PRO A 115 -7.05 2.70 24.37
C PRO A 115 -7.07 1.46 25.27
N PRO A 116 -5.90 0.90 25.63
CA PRO A 116 -5.83 -0.21 26.57
C PRO A 116 -6.59 0.13 27.84
N ALA A 117 -7.36 -0.83 28.36
CA ALA A 117 -8.12 -0.64 29.59
C ALA A 117 -7.17 -0.12 30.68
N PRO A 118 -7.55 0.92 31.45
CA PRO A 118 -6.70 1.41 32.52
C PRO A 118 -6.42 0.27 33.50
N PRO A 119 -5.17 0.18 34.01
CA PRO A 119 -4.78 -0.87 34.93
C PRO A 119 -5.72 -0.91 36.13
N ALA A 120 -6.32 -2.07 36.39
CA ALA A 120 -7.30 -2.24 37.47
C ALA A 120 -6.70 -2.01 38.88
N ASN A 121 -5.37 -2.03 39.00
CA ASN A 121 -4.62 -1.79 40.24
C ASN A 121 -3.46 -0.80 40.00
N ARG A 122 -3.21 0.06 40.99
CA ARG A 122 -2.06 0.98 41.05
C ARG A 122 -0.70 0.30 40.85
N HIS A 123 -0.54 -0.96 41.28
CA HIS A 123 0.70 -1.72 41.05
C HIS A 123 0.92 -2.06 39.57
N ASP A 124 -0.18 -2.26 38.82
CA ASP A 124 -0.12 -2.54 37.39
C ASP A 124 0.14 -1.25 36.58
N ALA A 125 -0.24 -0.08 37.13
CA ALA A 125 0.05 1.23 36.53
C ALA A 125 1.55 1.58 36.54
N VAL A 126 2.27 1.23 37.62
CA VAL A 126 3.72 1.40 37.71
C VAL A 126 4.44 0.48 36.71
N SER A 127 3.93 -0.74 36.52
CA SER A 127 4.46 -1.69 35.54
C SER A 127 4.15 -1.28 34.09
N ALA A 128 3.03 -0.56 33.86
CA ALA A 128 2.65 0.01 32.57
C ALA A 128 3.39 1.31 32.20
N GLY A 129 4.40 1.71 33.00
CA GLY A 129 5.25 2.88 32.69
C GLY A 129 4.57 4.23 32.92
N SER A 130 3.43 4.27 33.61
CA SER A 130 2.82 5.52 34.08
C SER A 130 3.60 6.06 35.28
N ALA A 131 4.80 6.58 35.05
CA ALA A 131 5.48 7.44 36.01
C ALA A 131 4.88 8.84 35.89
N GLU A 132 4.00 9.22 36.82
CA GLU A 132 3.69 10.63 37.00
C GLU A 132 4.98 11.35 37.40
N PRO A 133 5.39 12.43 36.72
CA PRO A 133 6.42 13.30 37.24
C PRO A 133 5.84 13.97 38.48
N ASP A 134 6.52 13.77 39.61
CA ASP A 134 6.21 14.35 40.92
C ASP A 134 6.22 15.89 40.82
N ALA A 135 5.08 16.49 40.45
CA ALA A 135 4.89 17.92 40.33
C ALA A 135 4.23 18.45 41.60
N ILE A 136 4.97 18.42 42.71
CA ILE A 136 4.62 19.22 43.89
C ILE A 136 5.13 20.65 43.64
N GLY A 137 4.24 21.50 43.14
CA GLY A 137 4.42 22.94 43.07
C GLY A 137 3.19 23.66 43.62
N HIS A 138 3.25 24.07 44.90
CA HIS A 138 2.30 25.04 45.46
C HIS A 138 2.55 26.42 44.83
N GLY A 139 1.54 27.03 44.23
CA GLY A 139 1.62 28.42 43.77
C GLY A 139 0.34 28.88 43.09
N ASP A 140 -0.32 29.87 43.69
CA ASP A 140 -1.54 30.52 43.24
C ASP A 140 -1.46 31.06 41.80
N GLY A 141 -2.56 30.89 41.06
CA GLY A 141 -2.79 31.51 39.75
C GLY A 141 -3.19 30.50 38.69
N ALA A 142 -4.47 30.11 38.69
CA ALA A 142 -5.06 29.26 37.66
C ALA A 142 -4.98 29.91 36.27
N PRO A 143 -4.27 29.33 35.29
CA PRO A 143 -4.54 29.58 33.89
C PRO A 143 -5.71 28.70 33.45
N ASP A 144 -6.53 29.26 32.56
CA ASP A 144 -7.67 28.66 31.86
C ASP A 144 -7.27 27.47 30.95
N PHE A 145 -6.72 26.41 31.55
CA PHE A 145 -6.17 25.23 30.87
C PHE A 145 -7.19 24.07 30.77
N LEU A 146 -8.42 24.27 31.23
CA LEU A 146 -9.47 23.24 31.30
C LEU A 146 -10.36 23.14 30.04
N GLY A 147 -10.00 23.78 28.94
CA GLY A 147 -10.82 23.78 27.70
C GLY A 147 -10.30 22.90 26.56
N ARG A 148 -9.00 22.65 26.50
CA ARG A 148 -8.40 21.90 25.39
C ARG A 148 -7.03 21.37 25.81
N GLY A 149 -7.00 20.14 26.34
CA GLY A 149 -5.77 19.35 26.25
C GLY A 149 -5.27 19.34 24.80
N PRO A 150 -3.96 19.14 24.53
CA PRO A 150 -3.48 19.00 23.16
C PRO A 150 -4.41 18.02 22.45
N ALA A 151 -4.93 18.39 21.28
CA ALA A 151 -5.83 17.52 20.54
C ALA A 151 -5.14 16.16 20.43
N VAL A 152 -5.56 15.19 21.24
CA VAL A 152 -4.93 13.89 21.25
C VAL A 152 -5.43 13.25 19.97
N SER A 153 -4.61 13.33 18.91
CA SER A 153 -4.93 12.68 17.66
C SER A 153 -5.26 11.23 17.96
N GLU A 154 -6.50 10.83 17.67
CA GLU A 154 -6.95 9.47 17.94
C GLU A 154 -6.11 8.50 17.11
N ALA A 155 -5.52 7.51 17.78
CA ALA A 155 -4.76 6.47 17.10
C ALA A 155 -5.73 5.59 16.31
N ALA A 156 -5.45 5.41 15.02
CA ALA A 156 -6.33 4.68 14.12
C ALA A 156 -5.52 3.76 13.20
N VAL A 157 -6.17 2.71 12.72
CA VAL A 157 -5.63 1.86 11.65
C VAL A 157 -6.59 1.91 10.47
N LEU A 158 -6.07 2.07 9.25
CA LEU A 158 -6.91 2.01 8.06
C LEU A 158 -7.24 0.55 7.73
N VAL A 159 -8.51 0.21 7.65
CA VAL A 159 -8.96 -1.15 7.35
C VAL A 159 -9.65 -1.19 6.00
N LEU A 160 -9.23 -2.13 5.15
CA LEU A 160 -9.95 -2.49 3.93
C LEU A 160 -11.08 -3.46 4.30
N ARG A 161 -12.28 -2.93 4.54
CA ARG A 161 -13.43 -3.70 5.07
C ARG A 161 -13.96 -4.75 4.10
N GLY A 162 -13.79 -4.53 2.80
CA GLY A 162 -14.27 -5.46 1.78
C GLY A 162 -14.45 -4.80 0.41
N TRP A 163 -14.98 -5.58 -0.51
CA TRP A 163 -15.31 -5.16 -1.88
C TRP A 163 -16.81 -4.97 -2.04
N LEU A 164 -17.22 -3.89 -2.71
CA LEU A 164 -18.62 -3.62 -3.08
C LEU A 164 -18.74 -3.45 -4.59
N PRO A 165 -19.76 -4.05 -5.23
CA PRO A 165 -19.97 -3.89 -6.67
C PRO A 165 -20.31 -2.44 -7.00
N ARG A 166 -19.83 -1.98 -8.16
CA ARG A 166 -20.23 -0.68 -8.71
C ARG A 166 -21.60 -0.83 -9.37
N ASP A 167 -22.58 -0.07 -8.92
CA ASP A 167 -23.84 0.06 -9.61
C ASP A 167 -23.66 0.91 -10.89
N MET A 168 -23.76 0.27 -12.05
CA MET A 168 -23.66 0.94 -13.34
C MET A 168 -24.94 1.69 -13.72
N GLN A 169 -26.09 1.34 -13.14
CA GLN A 169 -27.39 1.96 -13.42
C GLN A 169 -27.58 3.23 -12.58
N ALA A 170 -26.99 3.29 -11.38
CA ALA A 170 -27.04 4.44 -10.49
C ALA A 170 -26.07 5.59 -10.87
N GLY A 171 -25.50 5.57 -12.08
CA GLY A 171 -24.67 6.68 -12.59
C GLY A 171 -23.41 6.98 -11.77
N GLY A 172 -22.87 5.99 -11.05
CA GLY A 172 -21.68 6.17 -10.20
C GLY A 172 -21.94 6.66 -8.78
N ALA A 173 -23.21 6.63 -8.31
CA ALA A 173 -23.52 6.84 -6.90
C ALA A 173 -22.69 5.90 -6.00
N ALA A 174 -22.25 6.40 -4.84
CA ALA A 174 -21.53 5.60 -3.88
C ALA A 174 -22.42 4.45 -3.37
N PRO A 175 -21.88 3.23 -3.20
CA PRO A 175 -22.64 2.12 -2.63
C PRO A 175 -23.02 2.42 -1.18
N ASP A 176 -24.16 1.87 -0.73
CA ASP A 176 -24.55 1.94 0.66
C ASP A 176 -23.64 1.03 1.51
N ILE A 177 -23.02 1.61 2.54
CA ILE A 177 -22.10 0.90 3.43
C ILE A 177 -22.83 0.70 4.76
N PRO A 178 -23.06 -0.56 5.20
CA PRO A 178 -23.72 -0.82 6.46
C PRO A 178 -23.03 -0.11 7.63
N ALA A 179 -23.82 0.69 8.35
CA ALA A 179 -23.36 1.38 9.54
C ALA A 179 -23.26 0.40 10.72
N GLU A 180 -22.03 0.11 11.13
CA GLU A 180 -21.74 -0.71 12.31
C GLU A 180 -21.47 0.20 13.50
N HIS A 181 -22.22 -0.01 14.59
CA HIS A 181 -22.14 0.81 15.79
C HIS A 181 -21.47 0.04 16.92
N GLY A 182 -20.71 0.75 17.77
CA GLY A 182 -20.05 0.19 18.95
C GLY A 182 -18.61 -0.26 18.70
N ILE A 183 -18.05 -1.00 19.68
CA ILE A 183 -16.69 -1.52 19.64
C ILE A 183 -16.65 -2.81 18.84
N MET A 184 -15.93 -2.80 17.72
CA MET A 184 -15.75 -3.91 16.80
C MET A 184 -14.37 -4.53 16.99
N ARG A 185 -14.30 -5.85 16.88
CA ARG A 185 -13.05 -6.59 16.76
C ARG A 185 -12.85 -6.99 15.31
N VAL A 186 -11.78 -6.50 14.70
CA VAL A 186 -11.40 -6.85 13.33
C VAL A 186 -10.18 -7.76 13.37
N SER A 187 -10.10 -8.67 12.40
CA SER A 187 -8.95 -9.54 12.17
C SER A 187 -8.59 -9.46 10.69
N GLY A 188 -7.30 -9.43 10.39
CA GLY A 188 -6.83 -9.32 9.01
C GLY A 188 -5.33 -9.54 8.90
N GLU A 189 -4.81 -9.15 7.75
CA GLU A 189 -3.39 -9.22 7.42
C GLU A 189 -2.85 -7.79 7.32
N LEU A 190 -1.67 -7.52 7.88
CA LEU A 190 -1.04 -6.21 7.80
C LEU A 190 -0.48 -5.95 6.40
N HIS A 191 -0.71 -4.74 5.91
CA HIS A 191 -0.12 -4.23 4.67
C HIS A 191 0.56 -2.90 4.96
N SER A 192 1.81 -2.76 4.51
CA SER A 192 2.59 -1.52 4.67
C SER A 192 2.09 -0.35 3.80
N HIS A 193 1.19 -0.62 2.87
CA HIS A 193 0.57 0.39 2.02
C HIS A 193 -0.77 -0.12 1.51
N VAL A 194 -1.66 0.81 1.16
CA VAL A 194 -2.89 0.48 0.43
C VAL A 194 -2.49 -0.10 -0.93
N PRO A 195 -3.05 -1.24 -1.38
CA PRO A 195 -2.70 -1.79 -2.69
C PRO A 195 -3.07 -0.81 -3.81
N ARG A 196 -2.07 -0.50 -4.65
CA ARG A 196 -2.15 0.49 -5.72
C ARG A 196 -2.38 -0.17 -7.07
N ILE A 197 -3.02 0.55 -7.97
CA ILE A 197 -3.10 0.19 -9.39
C ILE A 197 -2.09 1.05 -10.14
N PHE A 198 -1.43 0.45 -11.13
CA PHE A 198 -0.50 1.13 -12.00
C PHE A 198 -1.25 2.11 -12.93
N GLU A 199 -0.78 3.34 -13.00
CA GLU A 199 -1.37 4.39 -13.84
C GLU A 199 -0.58 4.49 -15.14
N LEU A 200 -1.09 3.86 -16.20
CA LEU A 200 -0.43 3.86 -17.51
C LEU A 200 -0.78 5.09 -18.36
N TRP A 201 -1.57 6.04 -17.86
CA TRP A 201 -2.14 7.13 -18.67
C TRP A 201 -1.96 8.54 -18.10
N GLU A 202 -1.24 8.73 -16.99
CA GLU A 202 -0.89 10.08 -16.50
C GLU A 202 -0.17 10.90 -17.59
N TRP A 203 0.68 10.26 -18.39
CA TRP A 203 1.36 10.90 -19.53
C TRP A 203 0.40 11.39 -20.63
N ALA A 204 -0.85 10.92 -20.64
CA ALA A 204 -1.89 11.29 -21.59
C ALA A 204 -2.90 12.32 -21.01
N GLY A 205 -2.63 12.89 -19.83
CA GLY A 205 -3.45 13.95 -19.23
C GLY A 205 -4.75 13.46 -18.59
N GLY A 206 -4.85 12.18 -18.22
CA GLY A 206 -6.00 11.68 -17.47
C GLY A 206 -6.03 12.24 -16.05
N GLU A 207 -7.20 12.71 -15.60
CA GLU A 207 -7.39 13.17 -14.23
C GLU A 207 -7.33 11.99 -13.24
N SER A 208 -6.32 11.98 -12.38
CA SER A 208 -6.29 11.13 -11.19
C SER A 208 -7.30 11.68 -10.17
N SER A 209 -8.20 10.83 -9.67
CA SER A 209 -9.08 11.21 -8.56
C SER A 209 -8.23 11.48 -7.31
N HIS A 210 -8.17 12.74 -6.89
CA HIS A 210 -7.38 13.17 -5.74
C HIS A 210 -8.18 13.07 -4.45
N LEU A 211 -7.49 12.73 -3.36
CA LEU A 211 -8.06 12.81 -2.03
C LEU A 211 -8.33 14.30 -1.70
N PRO A 212 -9.50 14.66 -1.14
CA PRO A 212 -9.75 16.01 -0.65
C PRO A 212 -8.76 16.43 0.44
N ASP A 213 -8.52 17.74 0.57
CA ASP A 213 -7.60 18.29 1.57
C ASP A 213 -8.05 18.04 3.01
N ALA A 214 -9.35 17.85 3.24
CA ALA A 214 -9.93 17.60 4.55
C ALA A 214 -11.10 16.60 4.49
N LEU A 215 -11.19 15.75 5.50
CA LEU A 215 -12.30 14.83 5.74
C LEU A 215 -12.83 15.01 7.19
N PRO A 216 -14.15 14.85 7.42
CA PRO A 216 -15.20 14.58 6.45
C PRO A 216 -15.51 15.76 5.52
N GLN A 217 -15.99 15.47 4.30
CA GLN A 217 -16.47 16.51 3.40
C GLN A 217 -17.83 17.06 3.87
N THR A 218 -18.09 18.34 3.59
CA THR A 218 -19.41 18.96 3.85
C THR A 218 -20.44 18.40 2.87
N GLY A 219 -21.13 17.32 3.24
CA GLY A 219 -22.16 16.66 2.43
C GLY A 219 -22.17 15.13 2.62
N SER A 220 -23.09 14.45 1.95
CA SER A 220 -23.25 12.98 2.07
C SER A 220 -22.41 12.17 1.06
N ASN A 221 -21.46 12.80 0.35
CA ASN A 221 -20.71 12.11 -0.70
C ASN A 221 -19.41 11.50 -0.16
N ILE A 222 -19.24 10.20 -0.38
CA ILE A 222 -18.03 9.48 0.04
C ILE A 222 -16.93 9.73 -1.00
N PRO A 223 -15.74 10.23 -0.61
CA PRO A 223 -14.63 10.43 -1.53
C PRO A 223 -14.25 9.11 -2.24
N GLN A 224 -14.03 9.20 -3.55
CA GLN A 224 -13.62 8.05 -4.36
C GLN A 224 -12.26 8.33 -4.99
N VAL A 225 -11.25 7.51 -4.71
CA VAL A 225 -9.87 7.67 -5.22
C VAL A 225 -9.38 6.39 -5.88
N GLN A 226 -8.48 6.48 -6.84
CA GLN A 226 -7.90 5.28 -7.46
C GLN A 226 -6.77 4.67 -6.62
N ASN A 227 -5.93 5.53 -6.06
CA ASN A 227 -4.78 5.22 -5.23
C ASN A 227 -4.84 6.09 -3.98
N LEU A 228 -4.55 5.51 -2.81
CA LEU A 228 -4.61 6.22 -1.53
C LEU A 228 -3.23 6.18 -0.88
N ASP A 229 -2.65 7.36 -0.69
CA ASP A 229 -1.43 7.55 0.10
C ASP A 229 -1.80 7.72 1.58
N LEU A 230 -1.20 6.92 2.45
CA LEU A 230 -1.53 6.90 3.87
C LEU A 230 -1.16 8.21 4.58
N ALA A 231 -0.08 8.88 4.17
CA ALA A 231 0.35 10.14 4.78
C ALA A 231 -0.55 11.32 4.35
N ALA A 232 -0.97 11.37 3.09
CA ALA A 232 -1.99 12.30 2.62
C ALA A 232 -3.32 12.08 3.34
N TYR A 233 -3.72 10.82 3.53
CA TYR A 233 -4.94 10.45 4.23
C TYR A 233 -4.91 10.79 5.73
N ALA A 234 -3.78 10.57 6.41
CA ALA A 234 -3.58 11.01 7.81
C ALA A 234 -3.73 12.53 7.92
N ARG A 235 -3.14 13.30 6.99
CA ARG A 235 -3.27 14.76 6.98
C ARG A 235 -4.70 15.24 6.74
N ALA A 236 -5.41 14.61 5.80
CA ALA A 236 -6.79 14.98 5.48
C ALA A 236 -7.77 14.68 6.62
N THR A 237 -7.54 13.60 7.38
CA THR A 237 -8.42 13.19 8.49
C THR A 237 -7.99 13.75 9.85
N GLY A 238 -6.73 14.17 10.00
CA GLY A 238 -6.15 14.56 11.30
C GLY A 238 -5.92 13.38 12.27
N LEU A 239 -6.13 12.14 11.82
CA LEU A 239 -5.94 10.93 12.62
C LEU A 239 -4.47 10.56 12.72
N ASN A 240 -4.08 9.97 13.86
CA ASN A 240 -2.77 9.35 14.00
C ASN A 240 -2.84 7.92 13.45
N LEU A 241 -2.58 7.78 12.14
CA LEU A 241 -2.61 6.48 11.48
C LEU A 241 -1.37 5.64 11.81
N LEU A 242 -1.61 4.44 12.33
CA LEU A 242 -0.58 3.43 12.45
C LEU A 242 -0.19 2.90 11.05
N PRO A 243 1.09 2.54 10.87
CA PRO A 243 1.66 2.17 9.57
C PRO A 243 1.15 0.85 9.00
#